data_AF-A0A841BD21-F1
#
_entry.id   AF-A0A841BD21-F1
#
_cell.length_a   1.000
_cell.length_b   1.000
_cell.length_c   1.000
_cell.angle_alpha   90.00
_cell.angle_beta   90.00
_cell.angle_gamma   90.00
#
_symmetry.space_group_name_H-M   'P 1'
#
loop_
_entity.id
_entity.type
_entity.pdbx_description
1 polymer ?
#
loop_
_entity_poly.entity_id
_entity_poly.type
_entity_poly.pdbx_seq_one_letter_code
_entity_poly.pdbx_strand_id
1 'polypeptide(L)'
;MNEMAASDDLSGVSNANLLTRYASILQELRDRGVVRTRNAPLGDYAEYLAAQVYGGKLAANSVKSYDLLAADDRRVQVKARIVATDTLASASFSAFRSFDFDIAVLITFDSATLPDAITAV
;
A
#
# COMPACT_ATOMS: atom_id res chain seq x y z
N MET A 1 -21.41 7.53 -2.27
CA MET A 1 -20.99 8.78 -1.60
C MET A 1 -19.61 8.50 -1.05
N ASN A 2 -18.56 8.98 -1.71
CA ASN A 2 -17.20 8.86 -1.19
C ASN A 2 -17.00 10.00 -0.18
N GLU A 3 -16.93 9.67 1.10
CA GLU A 3 -16.67 10.66 2.14
C GLU A 3 -15.18 11.02 2.04
N MET A 4 -14.89 12.16 1.44
CA MET A 4 -13.53 12.70 1.35
C MET A 4 -13.10 13.04 2.77
N ALA A 5 -12.30 12.17 3.40
CA ALA A 5 -11.84 12.39 4.76
C ALA A 5 -11.10 13.74 4.81
N ALA A 6 -11.68 14.71 5.52
CA ALA A 6 -11.02 15.95 5.82
C ALA A 6 -9.71 15.63 6.56
N SER A 7 -8.59 16.22 6.14
CA SER A 7 -7.31 16.00 6.80
C SER A 7 -7.38 16.49 8.25
N ASP A 8 -7.16 15.62 9.22
CA ASP A 8 -7.07 15.98 10.64
C ASP A 8 -5.92 16.99 10.87
N ASP A 9 -6.20 18.10 11.58
CA ASP A 9 -5.14 18.97 12.11
C ASP A 9 -4.49 18.28 13.32
N LEU A 10 -3.21 17.95 13.18
CA LEU A 10 -2.42 17.23 14.18
C LEU A 10 -1.39 18.12 14.90
N SER A 11 -1.35 19.42 14.60
CA SER A 11 -0.31 20.36 15.08
C SER A 11 -0.18 20.44 16.61
N GLY A 12 -1.28 20.25 17.34
CA GLY A 12 -1.32 20.24 18.81
C GLY A 12 -1.18 18.86 19.46
N VAL A 13 -1.03 17.78 18.69
CA VAL A 13 -0.99 16.41 19.21
C VAL A 13 0.44 16.02 19.58
N SER A 14 0.64 15.51 20.79
CA SER A 14 1.97 15.05 21.21
C SER A 14 2.45 13.85 20.39
N ASN A 15 3.78 13.70 20.25
CA ASN A 15 4.39 12.56 19.56
C ASN A 15 3.89 11.20 20.11
N ALA A 16 3.75 11.08 21.44
CA ALA A 16 3.25 9.86 22.06
C ALA A 16 1.80 9.54 21.62
N ASN A 17 0.95 10.56 21.55
CA ASN A 17 -0.42 10.40 21.09
C ASN A 17 -0.49 10.10 19.59
N LEU A 18 0.36 10.71 18.77
CA LEU A 18 0.46 10.40 17.34
C LEU A 18 0.85 8.94 17.10
N LEU A 19 1.89 8.47 17.77
CA LEU A 19 2.34 7.08 17.66
C LEU A 19 1.31 6.08 18.18
N THR A 20 0.59 6.43 19.26
CA THR A 20 -0.50 5.61 19.79
C THR A 20 -1.67 5.51 18.81
N ARG A 21 -2.10 6.65 18.24
CA ARG A 21 -3.15 6.67 17.20
C ARG A 21 -2.74 5.85 15.98
N TYR A 22 -1.49 6.01 15.54
CA TYR A 22 -0.95 5.25 14.42
C TYR A 22 -0.98 3.73 14.68
N ALA A 23 -0.59 3.30 15.88
CA ALA A 23 -0.67 1.89 16.26
C ALA A 23 -2.11 1.36 16.26
N SER A 24 -3.08 2.16 16.74
CA SER A 24 -4.51 1.80 16.69
C SER A 24 -5.03 1.71 15.26
N ILE A 25 -4.65 2.64 14.38
CA ILE A 25 -5.01 2.61 12.94
C ILE A 25 -4.46 1.33 12.31
N LEU A 26 -3.18 1.00 12.55
CA LEU A 26 -2.59 -0.24 12.03
C LEU A 26 -3.31 -1.48 12.55
N GLN A 27 -3.71 -1.51 13.82
CA GLN A 27 -4.45 -2.62 14.39
C GLN A 27 -5.80 -2.80 13.68
N GLU A 28 -6.56 -1.72 13.50
CA GLU A 28 -7.85 -1.75 12.79
C GLU A 28 -7.70 -2.22 11.33
N LEU A 29 -6.70 -1.72 10.59
CA LEU A 29 -6.45 -2.15 9.20
C LEU A 29 -6.12 -3.65 9.12
N ARG A 30 -5.41 -4.19 10.13
CA ARG A 30 -5.13 -5.62 10.22
C ARG A 30 -6.39 -6.44 10.52
N ASP A 31 -7.23 -5.94 11.43
CA ASP A 31 -8.47 -6.62 11.80
C ASP A 31 -9.46 -6.65 10.62
N ARG A 32 -9.40 -5.65 9.74
CA ARG A 32 -10.10 -5.62 8.44
C ARG A 32 -9.46 -6.50 7.37
N GLY A 33 -8.28 -7.08 7.62
CA GLY A 33 -7.58 -7.96 6.70
C GLY A 33 -6.96 -7.25 5.48
N VAL A 34 -6.86 -5.92 5.47
CA VAL A 34 -6.32 -5.16 4.34
C VAL A 34 -4.82 -4.89 4.46
N VAL A 35 -4.24 -5.07 5.66
CA VAL A 35 -2.79 -5.11 5.86
C VAL A 35 -2.40 -6.31 6.72
N ARG A 36 -1.16 -6.78 6.57
CA ARG A 36 -0.67 -8.04 7.18
C ARG A 36 0.42 -7.81 8.23
N THR A 37 1.14 -6.70 8.15
CA THR A 37 2.24 -6.30 9.04
C THR A 37 1.86 -5.08 9.89
N ARG A 38 2.72 -4.73 10.85
CA ARG A 38 2.64 -3.47 11.62
C ARG A 38 3.58 -2.39 11.07
N ASN A 39 4.05 -2.55 9.85
CA ASN A 39 4.85 -1.54 9.17
C ASN A 39 3.94 -0.48 8.53
N ALA A 40 4.54 0.48 7.82
CA ALA A 40 3.76 1.43 7.02
C ALA A 40 2.78 0.68 6.10
N PRO A 41 1.46 0.98 6.19
CA PRO A 41 0.40 0.11 5.66
C PRO A 41 0.32 0.12 4.13
N LEU A 42 0.96 1.10 3.48
CA LEU A 42 0.84 1.36 2.06
C LEU A 42 1.21 0.16 1.18
N GLY A 43 2.31 -0.52 1.52
CA GLY A 43 2.77 -1.69 0.76
C GLY A 43 1.77 -2.83 0.85
N ASP A 44 1.43 -3.25 2.06
CA ASP A 44 0.45 -4.32 2.30
C ASP A 44 -0.92 -4.00 1.69
N TYR A 45 -1.36 -2.74 1.77
CA TYR A 45 -2.64 -2.32 1.18
C TYR A 45 -2.61 -2.38 -0.35
N ALA A 46 -1.51 -1.97 -0.98
CA ALA A 46 -1.33 -2.08 -2.42
C ALA A 46 -1.33 -3.53 -2.90
N GLU A 47 -0.67 -4.42 -2.16
CA GLU A 47 -0.69 -5.86 -2.43
C GLU A 47 -2.10 -6.42 -2.29
N TYR A 48 -2.84 -6.03 -1.26
CA TYR A 48 -4.24 -6.39 -1.06
C TYR A 48 -5.11 -5.96 -2.26
N LEU A 49 -5.02 -4.69 -2.69
CA LEU A 49 -5.76 -4.19 -3.85
C LEU A 49 -5.40 -4.95 -5.13
N ALA A 50 -4.12 -5.19 -5.37
CA ALA A 50 -3.67 -5.95 -6.52
C ALA A 50 -4.23 -7.38 -6.50
N ALA A 51 -4.26 -8.04 -5.34
CA ALA A 51 -4.84 -9.38 -5.22
C ALA A 51 -6.34 -9.39 -5.57
N GLN A 52 -7.09 -8.36 -5.16
CA GLN A 52 -8.50 -8.23 -5.54
C GLN A 52 -8.67 -8.07 -7.06
N VAL A 53 -7.87 -7.20 -7.69
CA VAL A 53 -7.93 -6.95 -9.14
C VAL A 53 -7.58 -8.20 -9.96
N TYR A 54 -6.53 -8.92 -9.57
CA TYR A 54 -6.06 -10.12 -10.28
C TYR A 54 -6.81 -11.40 -9.88
N GLY A 55 -7.79 -11.32 -8.98
CA GLY A 55 -8.43 -12.50 -8.38
C GLY A 55 -7.44 -13.45 -7.70
N GLY A 56 -6.30 -12.92 -7.27
CA GLY A 56 -5.13 -13.65 -6.83
C GLY A 56 -5.08 -13.89 -5.33
N LYS A 57 -4.05 -14.63 -4.90
CA LYS A 57 -3.74 -14.89 -3.49
C LYS A 57 -2.39 -14.29 -3.14
N LEU A 58 -2.33 -13.59 -2.01
CA LEU A 58 -1.08 -13.07 -1.47
C LEU A 58 -0.09 -14.22 -1.22
N ALA A 59 1.16 -13.99 -1.60
CA ALA A 59 2.26 -14.89 -1.28
C ALA A 59 2.48 -14.92 0.23
N ALA A 60 3.06 -16.01 0.73
CA ALA A 60 3.49 -16.08 2.11
C ALA A 60 4.49 -14.95 2.43
N ASN A 61 4.54 -14.53 3.69
CA ASN A 61 5.49 -13.49 4.11
C ASN A 61 6.93 -13.91 3.77
N SER A 62 7.72 -12.94 3.32
CA SER A 62 9.14 -13.13 2.99
C SER A 62 9.43 -14.08 1.82
N VAL A 63 8.43 -14.44 1.01
CA VAL A 63 8.66 -15.02 -0.32
C VAL A 63 9.44 -13.99 -1.14
N LYS A 64 10.49 -14.47 -1.82
CA LYS A 64 11.31 -13.60 -2.67
C LYS A 64 10.60 -13.39 -4.00
N SER A 65 10.73 -12.18 -4.53
CA SER A 65 10.49 -11.84 -5.93
C SER A 65 9.04 -11.67 -6.40
N TYR A 66 8.03 -12.04 -5.62
CA TYR A 66 6.63 -11.74 -5.94
C TYR A 66 5.79 -11.61 -4.66
N ASP A 67 4.72 -10.82 -4.74
CA ASP A 67 3.87 -10.52 -3.59
C ASP A 67 2.53 -11.27 -3.64
N LEU A 68 2.09 -11.69 -4.84
CA LEU A 68 0.88 -12.49 -5.03
C LEU A 68 0.95 -13.37 -6.28
N LEU A 69 0.12 -14.40 -6.29
CA LEU A 69 -0.14 -15.26 -7.45
C LEU A 69 -1.53 -14.92 -8.00
N ALA A 70 -1.60 -14.50 -9.27
CA ALA A 70 -2.85 -14.17 -9.95
C ALA A 70 -3.69 -15.44 -10.22
N ALA A 71 -4.97 -15.27 -10.57
CA ALA A 71 -5.86 -16.40 -10.88
C ALA A 71 -5.39 -17.26 -12.07
N ASP A 72 -4.53 -16.72 -12.93
CA ASP A 72 -3.91 -17.39 -14.07
C ASP A 72 -2.46 -17.85 -13.81
N ASP A 73 -2.11 -18.03 -12.53
CA ASP A 73 -0.80 -18.48 -12.04
C ASP A 73 0.39 -17.57 -12.36
N ARG A 74 0.15 -16.36 -12.87
CA ARG A 74 1.22 -15.35 -13.01
C ARG A 74 1.63 -14.81 -11.65
N ARG A 75 2.94 -14.73 -11.43
CA ARG A 75 3.55 -14.10 -10.25
C ARG A 75 3.58 -12.60 -10.44
N VAL A 76 3.01 -11.89 -9.48
CA VAL A 76 2.89 -10.43 -9.54
C VAL A 76 3.70 -9.82 -8.42
N GLN A 77 4.59 -8.89 -8.76
CA GLN A 77 5.34 -8.06 -7.81
C GLN A 77 4.74 -6.64 -7.81
N VAL A 78 4.38 -6.15 -6.62
CA VAL A 78 3.76 -4.86 -6.39
C VAL A 78 4.78 -3.89 -5.80
N LYS A 79 4.76 -2.64 -6.27
CA LYS A 79 5.44 -1.52 -5.61
C LYS A 79 4.45 -0.38 -5.46
N ALA A 80 4.50 0.28 -4.33
CA ALA A 80 3.61 1.38 -4.01
C ALA A 80 4.37 2.60 -3.50
N ARG A 81 3.79 3.77 -3.72
CA ARG A 81 4.28 5.02 -3.16
C ARG A 81 3.16 6.05 -3.01
N ILE A 82 3.39 7.03 -2.16
CA ILE A 82 2.56 8.23 -2.07
C ILE A 82 3.13 9.29 -3.03
N VAL A 83 2.23 10.06 -3.63
CA VAL A 83 2.50 11.27 -4.40
C VAL A 83 1.76 12.40 -3.69
N ALA A 84 2.49 13.45 -3.33
CA ALA A 84 2.00 14.66 -2.71
C ALA A 84 2.46 15.88 -3.52
N THR A 85 1.88 17.05 -3.28
CA THR A 85 2.23 18.30 -3.99
C THR A 85 3.69 18.72 -3.82
N ASP A 86 4.35 18.30 -2.73
CA ASP A 86 5.76 18.54 -2.44
C ASP A 86 6.67 17.37 -2.88
N THR A 87 6.11 16.33 -3.48
CA THR A 87 6.88 15.17 -3.92
C THR A 87 7.74 15.54 -5.12
N LEU A 88 9.05 15.40 -4.98
CA LEU A 88 10.00 15.62 -6.07
C LEU A 88 9.65 14.75 -7.28
N ALA A 89 9.75 15.33 -8.48
CA ALA A 89 9.56 14.59 -9.73
C ALA A 89 10.54 13.41 -9.89
N SER A 90 11.68 13.43 -9.19
CA SER A 90 12.70 12.38 -9.17
C SER A 90 12.43 11.26 -8.17
N ALA A 91 11.41 11.37 -7.32
CA ALA A 91 11.08 10.29 -6.40
C ALA A 91 10.72 9.05 -7.23
N SER A 92 11.24 7.90 -6.83
CA SER A 92 11.13 6.64 -7.57
C SER A 92 10.54 5.54 -6.67
N PHE A 93 10.04 4.48 -7.29
CA PHE A 93 9.65 3.28 -6.56
C PHE A 93 10.90 2.61 -5.96
N SER A 94 10.72 1.85 -4.88
CA SER A 94 11.81 1.01 -4.38
C SER A 94 12.24 0.01 -5.45
N ALA A 95 13.56 -0.16 -5.61
CA ALA A 95 14.12 -1.00 -6.65
C ALA A 95 13.71 -2.46 -6.50
N PHE A 96 13.50 -3.14 -7.63
CA PHE A 96 13.37 -4.59 -7.67
C PHE A 96 14.72 -5.23 -7.34
N ARG A 97 14.73 -6.13 -6.35
CA ARG A 97 15.94 -6.89 -5.95
C ARG A 97 16.10 -8.19 -6.73
N SER A 98 15.04 -8.61 -7.41
CA SER A 98 14.96 -9.75 -8.31
C SER A 98 13.88 -9.46 -9.34
N PHE A 99 13.99 -10.09 -10.51
CA PHE A 99 13.02 -10.01 -11.61
C PHE A 99 12.31 -11.34 -11.84
N ASP A 100 12.32 -12.23 -10.84
CA ASP A 100 11.65 -13.53 -10.90
C ASP A 100 10.14 -13.40 -10.62
N PHE A 101 9.46 -12.64 -11.49
CA PHE A 101 8.02 -12.42 -11.54
C PHE A 101 7.59 -12.23 -13.00
N ASP A 102 6.31 -12.38 -13.26
CA ASP A 102 5.75 -12.29 -14.61
C ASP A 102 5.11 -10.92 -14.87
N ILE A 103 4.66 -10.23 -13.81
CA ILE A 103 4.04 -8.90 -13.87
C ILE A 103 4.60 -7.99 -12.78
N ALA A 104 4.93 -6.74 -13.15
CA ALA A 104 5.16 -5.67 -12.19
C ALA A 104 3.94 -4.74 -12.14
N VAL A 105 3.43 -4.47 -10.94
CA VAL A 105 2.35 -3.50 -10.70
C VAL A 105 2.91 -2.34 -9.88
N LEU A 106 2.83 -1.14 -10.44
CA LEU A 106 3.29 0.09 -9.81
C LEU A 106 2.07 0.95 -9.44
N ILE A 107 1.84 1.17 -8.15
CA ILE A 107 0.68 1.91 -7.65
C ILE A 107 1.13 3.23 -7.02
N THR A 108 0.55 4.34 -7.49
CA THR A 108 0.70 5.65 -6.85
C THR A 108 -0.57 6.03 -6.13
N PHE A 109 -0.45 6.43 -4.87
CA PHE A 109 -1.54 6.98 -4.09
C PHE A 109 -1.36 8.49 -3.94
N ASP A 110 -2.40 9.27 -4.24
CA ASP A 110 -2.38 10.70 -3.98
C ASP A 110 -2.67 10.97 -2.50
N SER A 111 -1.73 11.65 -1.82
CA SER A 111 -1.86 12.02 -0.41
C SER A 111 -3.13 12.81 -0.08
N ALA A 112 -3.68 13.56 -1.03
CA ALA A 112 -4.87 14.38 -0.84
C ALA A 112 -6.19 13.59 -1.01
N THR A 113 -6.14 12.44 -1.67
CA THR A 113 -7.32 11.64 -2.04
C THR A 113 -7.15 10.15 -1.77
N LEU A 114 -6.36 9.79 -0.76
CA LEU A 114 -6.33 8.44 -0.16
C LEU A 114 -7.73 8.11 0.40
N PRO A 115 -8.73 7.79 -0.45
CA PRO A 115 -9.00 6.42 -0.89
C PRO A 115 -9.48 6.27 -2.36
N ASP A 116 -9.19 5.11 -2.98
CA ASP A 116 -9.77 4.56 -4.24
C ASP A 116 -9.09 4.81 -5.60
N ALA A 117 -8.00 5.56 -5.72
CA ALA A 117 -7.34 5.71 -7.02
C ALA A 117 -6.42 4.52 -7.37
N ILE A 118 -6.98 3.47 -7.97
CA ILE A 118 -6.18 2.51 -8.76
C ILE A 118 -5.94 3.15 -10.13
N THR A 119 -4.80 3.82 -10.29
CA THR A 119 -4.21 4.01 -11.61
C THR A 119 -3.06 3.03 -11.72
N ALA A 120 -3.32 1.88 -12.34
CA ALA A 120 -2.25 0.99 -12.78
C ALA A 120 -1.63 1.59 -14.04
N VAL A 121 -0.33 1.88 -14.01
CA VAL A 121 0.47 2.21 -15.20
C VAL A 121 1.06 0.95 -15.82
#